data_AF-A0A9L0SU64-F1
#
_entry.id   AF-A0A9L0SU64-F1
#
_cell.length_a   1.000
_cell.length_b   1.000
_cell.length_c   1.000
_cell.angle_alpha   90.00
_cell.angle_beta   90.00
_cell.angle_gamma   90.00
#
_symmetry.space_group_name_H-M   'P 1'
#
loop_
_entity.id
_entity.type
_entity.pdbx_description
1 polymer ?
#
loop_
_entity_poly.entity_id
_entity_poly.type
_entity_poly.pdbx_seq_one_letter_code
_entity_poly.pdbx_strand_id
1 'polypeptide(L)'
;MWLRRQGCLRPAGCGVEELRRRRREREAGAGGRAASTGGWGYGGGDRVRRPSDRSRGSGSWVLLPRSAGSFAPSTAEGAEGAAADQQEAAERRRPGGRRRGMCGRDPWASRDPAVPAASPAGDRGKGERAGSGQPSSRLAAPRDAADLHLELCLYTLGNLIVESEAVRRQLLPQGIVPALAACVQSPHVTVLEALGYALSQLLQAKEAPEKIIPSVLGSTLPQHMLQLLQPGPKLNFGVAVEFAWCLHYITCSQVNNALLITHGALSTLGLLLLDLAGAVQRTEDAGLELLACPVLRCLSNLLTEAAVGAVGEQMQLRDERVVAALFILLQFFLQKQPSLLPEGLWLLNNLTANSPSFCTSLLSLDLIEPLLQLLPVSNVVSVLVLTVLCNVAEKGPAYCQHLWPGPLLCSLLGTLAFSDTEVVGQSLELLQLLFLYRPEAAQAFLQQSGLQALERHEKEAQLQDRVHALQQTALHR
;
A
#
# COMPACT_ATOMS: atom_id res chain seq x y z
N MET A 1 -22.47 -4.80 10.56
CA MET A 1 -21.34 -3.97 11.05
C MET A 1 -20.02 -4.25 10.31
N TRP A 2 -19.85 -5.45 9.73
CA TRP A 2 -18.54 -6.05 9.42
C TRP A 2 -17.99 -5.85 7.99
N LEU A 3 -18.79 -5.36 7.04
CA LEU A 3 -18.34 -4.88 5.72
C LEU A 3 -17.70 -3.47 5.76
N ARG A 4 -17.59 -2.83 6.94
CA ARG A 4 -17.15 -1.43 7.11
C ARG A 4 -15.63 -1.24 7.32
N ARG A 5 -14.79 -2.27 7.23
CA ARG A 5 -13.34 -2.14 7.56
C ARG A 5 -12.43 -1.98 6.35
N GLN A 6 -12.90 -2.29 5.14
CA GLN A 6 -12.18 -1.97 3.91
C GLN A 6 -12.37 -0.49 3.55
N GLY A 7 -11.26 0.20 3.29
CA GLY A 7 -11.29 1.57 2.76
C GLY A 7 -11.73 2.69 3.74
N CYS A 8 -12.20 2.38 4.96
CA CYS A 8 -12.67 3.39 5.91
C CYS A 8 -11.56 4.19 6.61
N LEU A 9 -10.33 3.68 6.63
CA LEU A 9 -9.18 4.35 7.24
C LEU A 9 -8.19 4.77 6.15
N ARG A 10 -8.39 5.96 5.56
CA ARG A 10 -7.45 6.53 4.57
C ARG A 10 -6.47 7.50 5.25
N PRO A 11 -5.16 7.22 5.27
CA PRO A 11 -4.19 8.13 5.88
C PRO A 11 -4.30 9.56 5.32
N ALA A 12 -4.31 10.55 6.22
CA ALA A 12 -4.19 11.95 5.85
C ALA A 12 -2.74 12.25 5.46
N GLY A 13 -2.52 12.69 4.22
CA GLY A 13 -1.27 13.16 3.60
C GLY A 13 0.07 12.64 4.15
N CYS A 14 0.79 11.83 3.37
CA CYS A 14 2.21 11.56 3.61
C CYS A 14 3.04 12.80 3.18
N GLY A 15 4.09 13.20 3.90
CA GLY A 15 4.95 14.35 3.49
C GLY A 15 5.76 14.11 2.19
N VAL A 16 5.42 13.08 1.41
CA VAL A 16 6.17 12.60 0.25
C VAL A 16 5.97 13.49 -0.95
N GLU A 17 4.83 14.15 -1.11
CA GLU A 17 4.62 15.15 -2.17
C GLU A 17 5.63 16.30 -2.04
N GLU A 18 5.94 16.71 -0.81
CA GLU A 18 6.97 17.70 -0.53
C GLU A 18 8.38 17.14 -0.80
N LEU A 19 8.66 15.88 -0.44
CA LEU A 19 9.93 15.23 -0.79
C LEU A 19 10.12 15.12 -2.31
N ARG A 20 9.05 14.76 -3.03
CA ARG A 20 8.99 14.67 -4.49
C ARG A 20 9.22 16.04 -5.12
N ARG A 21 8.60 17.10 -4.58
CA ARG A 21 8.86 18.49 -4.99
C ARG A 21 10.33 18.88 -4.78
N ARG A 22 10.88 18.63 -3.59
CA ARG A 22 12.29 18.95 -3.26
C ARG A 22 13.29 18.15 -4.08
N ARG A 23 12.96 16.92 -4.48
CA ARG A 23 13.79 16.13 -5.41
C ARG A 23 13.93 16.90 -6.73
N ARG A 24 12.82 17.33 -7.32
CA ARG A 24 12.83 18.09 -8.58
C ARG A 24 13.56 19.42 -8.47
N GLU A 25 13.35 20.17 -7.39
CA GLU A 25 14.07 21.44 -7.16
C GLU A 25 15.59 21.21 -7.08
N ARG A 26 16.04 20.11 -6.48
CA ARG A 26 17.46 19.73 -6.43
C ARG A 26 17.99 19.33 -7.80
N GLU A 27 17.23 18.55 -8.58
CA GLU A 27 17.61 18.14 -9.94
C GLU A 27 17.70 19.34 -10.88
N ALA A 28 16.75 20.28 -10.80
CA ALA A 28 16.79 21.54 -11.54
C ALA A 28 18.01 22.41 -11.14
N GLY A 29 18.30 22.52 -9.84
CA GLY A 29 19.45 23.26 -9.33
C GLY A 29 20.81 22.59 -9.59
N ALA A 30 20.84 21.28 -9.85
CA ALA A 30 22.02 20.54 -10.28
C ALA A 30 22.26 20.69 -11.79
N GLY A 31 21.20 20.66 -12.60
CA GLY A 31 21.26 20.95 -14.03
C GLY A 31 21.77 22.36 -14.34
N GLY A 32 21.36 23.36 -13.55
CA GLY A 32 21.87 24.73 -13.66
C GLY A 32 23.37 24.88 -13.35
N ARG A 33 23.92 24.04 -12.45
CA ARG A 33 25.35 24.04 -12.13
C ARG A 33 26.22 23.30 -13.14
N ALA A 34 25.67 22.29 -13.81
CA ALA A 34 26.33 21.63 -14.94
C ALA A 34 26.34 22.52 -16.20
N ALA A 35 25.34 23.39 -16.38
CA ALA A 35 25.33 24.39 -17.44
C ALA A 35 26.24 25.60 -17.15
N SER A 36 26.51 25.92 -15.88
CA SER A 36 27.32 27.10 -15.49
C SER A 36 28.84 26.91 -15.59
N THR A 37 29.34 25.72 -15.96
CA THR A 37 30.76 25.53 -16.31
C THR A 37 31.06 25.89 -17.77
N GLY A 38 30.05 26.19 -18.59
CA GLY A 38 30.18 26.93 -19.85
C GLY A 38 29.96 28.42 -19.58
N GLY A 39 31.03 29.15 -19.30
CA GLY A 39 30.98 30.49 -18.74
C GLY A 39 30.26 31.52 -19.60
N TRP A 40 29.41 32.33 -18.95
CA TRP A 40 29.25 33.76 -19.20
C TRP A 40 29.04 34.42 -17.83
N GLY A 41 30.03 35.22 -17.41
CA GLY A 41 29.94 36.00 -16.20
C GLY A 41 29.10 37.25 -16.44
N TYR A 42 28.12 37.50 -15.57
CA TYR A 42 27.68 38.84 -15.25
C TYR A 42 27.24 38.87 -13.78
N GLY A 43 27.87 39.77 -13.02
CA GLY A 43 27.62 39.99 -11.60
C GLY A 43 26.36 40.81 -11.36
N GLY A 44 25.79 40.62 -10.17
CA GLY A 44 24.67 41.41 -9.67
C GLY A 44 24.08 40.70 -8.45
N GLY A 45 24.55 41.08 -7.26
CA GLY A 45 24.01 40.56 -6.01
C GLY A 45 22.62 41.11 -5.72
N ASP A 46 21.80 40.34 -5.01
CA ASP A 46 21.04 40.87 -3.90
C ASP A 46 20.59 39.77 -2.93
N ARG A 47 20.81 40.05 -1.64
CA ARG A 47 20.35 39.23 -0.51
C ARG A 47 18.86 39.52 -0.29
N VAL A 48 18.01 38.49 -0.34
CA VAL A 48 16.67 38.57 0.26
C VAL A 48 16.43 37.39 1.21
N ARG A 49 15.88 37.76 2.36
CA ARG A 49 15.79 37.03 3.63
C ARG A 49 14.82 35.84 3.56
N ARG A 50 15.15 34.77 4.31
CA ARG A 50 14.24 33.68 4.68
C ARG A 50 13.11 34.19 5.59
N PRO A 51 11.86 33.71 5.42
CA PRO A 51 10.89 33.67 6.50
C PRO A 51 10.92 32.31 7.21
N SER A 52 10.66 32.41 8.51
CA SER A 52 10.73 31.42 9.57
C SER A 52 9.53 30.48 9.67
N ASP A 53 9.79 29.33 10.30
CA ASP A 53 8.87 28.30 10.82
C ASP A 53 7.61 28.81 11.55
N ARG A 54 6.50 28.08 11.32
CA ARG A 54 5.32 27.75 12.16
C ARG A 54 4.24 27.23 11.19
N SER A 55 3.50 26.14 11.38
CA SER A 55 3.07 25.39 12.56
C SER A 55 2.67 23.97 12.15
N ARG A 56 2.97 22.98 12.99
CA ARG A 56 2.43 21.61 12.90
C ARG A 56 0.94 21.65 13.24
N GLY A 57 0.08 21.25 12.30
CA GLY A 57 -1.33 20.97 12.53
C GLY A 57 -1.53 19.49 12.84
N SER A 58 -2.20 19.20 13.96
CA SER A 58 -2.71 17.89 14.34
C SER A 58 -3.67 17.35 13.28
N GLY A 59 -3.43 16.11 12.82
CA GLY A 59 -4.27 15.45 11.82
C GLY A 59 -5.69 15.21 12.33
N SER A 60 -6.67 15.63 11.54
CA SER A 60 -8.08 15.29 11.68
C SER A 60 -8.51 14.50 10.43
N TRP A 61 -9.27 13.42 10.62
CA TRP A 61 -9.83 12.62 9.54
C TRP A 61 -10.93 13.39 8.80
N VAL A 62 -11.01 13.21 7.47
CA VAL A 62 -12.14 13.68 6.67
C VAL A 62 -13.02 12.48 6.29
N LEU A 63 -14.19 12.38 6.91
CA LEU A 63 -15.32 11.60 6.38
C LEU A 63 -15.92 12.41 5.23
N LEU A 64 -15.68 12.02 3.98
CA LEU A 64 -16.42 12.58 2.85
C LEU A 64 -17.81 11.92 2.77
N PRO A 65 -18.91 12.70 2.75
CA PRO A 65 -20.25 12.13 2.57
C PRO A 65 -20.43 11.63 1.14
N ARG A 66 -21.00 10.42 1.01
CA ARG A 66 -21.56 9.95 -0.26
C ARG A 66 -22.76 10.83 -0.63
N SER A 67 -22.78 11.34 -1.86
CA SER A 67 -23.97 11.95 -2.46
C SER A 67 -25.10 10.93 -2.52
N ALA A 68 -26.18 11.19 -1.76
CA ALA A 68 -27.41 10.43 -1.86
C ALA A 68 -28.13 10.84 -3.16
N GLY A 69 -28.02 10.01 -4.19
CA GLY A 69 -28.90 10.07 -5.35
C GLY A 69 -30.30 9.63 -4.95
N SER A 70 -31.23 10.58 -4.96
CA SER A 70 -32.67 10.37 -4.77
C SER A 70 -33.24 9.46 -5.87
N PHE A 71 -33.67 8.26 -5.49
CA PHE A 71 -34.62 7.45 -6.25
C PHE A 71 -35.88 7.31 -5.39
N ALA A 72 -36.95 8.00 -5.79
CA ALA A 72 -38.30 7.77 -5.30
C ALA A 72 -38.92 6.62 -6.10
N PRO A 73 -39.50 5.59 -5.47
CA PRO A 73 -40.37 4.65 -6.17
C PRO A 73 -41.81 5.14 -6.14
N SER A 74 -42.45 5.11 -7.30
CA SER A 74 -43.89 5.36 -7.47
C SER A 74 -44.70 4.26 -6.81
N THR A 75 -45.72 4.68 -6.07
CA THR A 75 -46.80 3.86 -5.53
C THR A 75 -47.61 3.17 -6.63
N ALA A 76 -47.86 1.87 -6.48
CA ALA A 76 -49.06 1.23 -6.98
C ALA A 76 -49.39 0.01 -6.09
N GLU A 77 -50.60 0.04 -5.57
CA GLU A 77 -51.27 -0.96 -4.74
C GLU A 77 -51.51 -2.28 -5.50
N GLY A 78 -51.77 -3.36 -4.75
CA GLY A 78 -52.52 -4.48 -5.32
C GLY A 78 -52.27 -5.87 -4.72
N ALA A 79 -53.02 -6.16 -3.65
CA ALA A 79 -53.75 -7.41 -3.40
C ALA A 79 -53.03 -8.77 -3.19
N GLU A 80 -53.28 -9.30 -1.97
CA GLU A 80 -53.88 -10.62 -1.67
C GLU A 80 -53.19 -11.94 -2.08
N GLY A 81 -53.10 -12.87 -1.12
CA GLY A 81 -53.01 -14.31 -1.42
C GLY A 81 -52.41 -15.15 -0.31
N ALA A 82 -53.25 -15.87 0.42
CA ALA A 82 -52.96 -16.72 1.58
C ALA A 82 -52.35 -18.11 1.29
N ALA A 83 -51.98 -18.78 2.39
CA ALA A 83 -51.83 -20.25 2.60
C ALA A 83 -50.53 -20.91 2.11
N ALA A 84 -49.99 -21.99 2.70
CA ALA A 84 -50.08 -22.70 3.98
C ALA A 84 -49.02 -23.85 3.90
N ASP A 85 -48.74 -24.49 5.05
CA ASP A 85 -48.14 -25.83 5.24
C ASP A 85 -46.63 -26.04 4.99
N GLN A 86 -45.83 -26.30 6.04
CA GLN A 86 -45.59 -27.58 6.75
C GLN A 86 -44.87 -28.63 5.88
N GLN A 87 -43.62 -29.03 6.23
CA GLN A 87 -43.35 -30.25 7.02
C GLN A 87 -41.86 -30.55 7.26
N GLU A 88 -41.67 -31.21 8.39
CA GLU A 88 -40.50 -31.78 9.06
C GLU A 88 -39.77 -32.94 8.33
N ALA A 89 -38.44 -32.94 8.51
CA ALA A 89 -37.61 -33.96 9.17
C ALA A 89 -37.52 -35.43 8.71
N ALA A 90 -36.35 -35.97 9.10
CA ALA A 90 -36.02 -37.35 9.47
C ALA A 90 -35.40 -38.23 8.36
N GLU A 91 -34.11 -38.58 8.46
CA GLU A 91 -33.53 -39.75 9.17
C GLU A 91 -33.08 -40.80 8.13
N ARG A 92 -32.07 -41.67 8.25
CA ARG A 92 -31.00 -42.00 9.21
C ARG A 92 -30.19 -43.19 8.62
N ARG A 93 -29.02 -43.44 9.24
CA ARG A 93 -28.30 -44.75 9.46
C ARG A 93 -27.47 -45.31 8.28
N ARG A 94 -26.12 -45.39 8.37
CA ARG A 94 -25.19 -46.25 9.19
C ARG A 94 -24.94 -47.65 8.55
N PRO A 95 -23.93 -48.47 8.97
CA PRO A 95 -22.51 -48.22 9.33
C PRO A 95 -21.53 -49.38 8.91
N GLY A 96 -20.23 -49.26 9.26
CA GLY A 96 -19.28 -50.39 9.48
C GLY A 96 -17.89 -50.18 8.86
N GLY A 97 -16.74 -50.49 9.46
CA GLY A 97 -16.31 -51.07 10.74
C GLY A 97 -14.82 -50.73 11.00
N ARG A 98 -14.35 -50.64 12.27
CA ARG A 98 -13.36 -51.52 12.96
C ARG A 98 -12.16 -51.97 12.09
N ARG A 99 -10.87 -51.98 12.49
CA ARG A 99 -10.18 -52.03 13.81
C ARG A 99 -8.63 -51.98 13.58
N ARG A 100 -7.88 -51.50 14.60
CA ARG A 100 -6.48 -51.87 15.04
C ARG A 100 -5.31 -51.67 14.04
N GLY A 101 -4.11 -51.24 14.44
CA GLY A 101 -3.53 -50.90 15.73
C GLY A 101 -2.00 -50.64 15.65
N MET A 102 -1.49 -49.99 16.70
CA MET A 102 -0.16 -50.08 17.33
C MET A 102 1.16 -49.73 16.57
N CYS A 103 1.79 -48.67 17.10
CA CYS A 103 3.15 -48.58 17.65
C CYS A 103 4.39 -48.75 16.73
N GLY A 104 5.29 -47.75 16.79
CA GLY A 104 6.74 -48.02 16.89
C GLY A 104 7.71 -47.02 16.25
N ARG A 105 8.17 -46.04 17.04
CA ARG A 105 9.55 -45.52 17.20
C ARG A 105 10.44 -45.19 15.97
N ASP A 106 10.88 -43.93 15.92
CA ASP A 106 12.15 -43.42 15.33
C ASP A 106 13.39 -43.93 16.13
N PRO A 107 14.65 -43.42 15.95
CA PRO A 107 15.32 -42.61 14.89
C PRO A 107 16.70 -43.21 14.45
N TRP A 108 17.63 -42.35 13.99
CA TRP A 108 19.09 -42.48 13.67
C TRP A 108 19.41 -42.64 12.17
N ALA A 109 20.46 -42.07 11.58
CA ALA A 109 21.38 -40.96 11.88
C ALA A 109 22.27 -40.77 10.63
N SER A 110 22.68 -39.52 10.40
CA SER A 110 23.90 -39.02 9.74
C SER A 110 24.88 -39.99 9.05
N ARG A 111 25.29 -39.67 7.81
CA ARG A 111 26.69 -39.36 7.38
C ARG A 111 26.89 -39.47 5.85
N ASP A 112 27.24 -38.34 5.22
CA ASP A 112 28.28 -38.24 4.15
C ASP A 112 29.69 -38.37 4.80
N PRO A 113 30.85 -38.48 4.09
CA PRO A 113 31.14 -38.13 2.68
C PRO A 113 32.12 -39.08 1.93
N ALA A 114 32.43 -38.81 0.65
CA ALA A 114 33.81 -38.93 0.11
C ALA A 114 33.98 -38.42 -1.34
N VAL A 115 35.08 -37.68 -1.53
CA VAL A 115 35.73 -37.17 -2.75
C VAL A 115 36.64 -38.26 -3.36
N PRO A 116 37.04 -38.19 -4.64
CA PRO A 116 38.48 -38.03 -4.97
C PRO A 116 38.69 -37.04 -6.15
N ALA A 117 39.58 -36.03 -6.10
CA ALA A 117 41.05 -36.01 -6.06
C ALA A 117 41.75 -36.24 -7.44
N ALA A 118 42.16 -35.10 -8.03
CA ALA A 118 43.43 -34.78 -8.71
C ALA A 118 43.99 -35.58 -9.91
N SER A 119 44.06 -34.90 -11.08
CA SER A 119 45.25 -34.48 -11.88
C SER A 119 46.46 -35.43 -12.06
N PRO A 120 47.19 -35.44 -13.21
CA PRO A 120 48.11 -34.32 -13.53
C PRO A 120 48.46 -34.03 -15.02
N ALA A 121 49.07 -32.83 -15.20
CA ALA A 121 50.10 -32.39 -16.18
C ALA A 121 49.79 -32.52 -17.70
N GLY A 122 50.05 -31.55 -18.58
CA GLY A 122 50.81 -30.30 -18.55
C GLY A 122 51.60 -30.19 -19.87
N ASP A 123 51.53 -29.10 -20.63
CA ASP A 123 52.71 -28.57 -21.35
C ASP A 123 52.50 -27.15 -21.91
N ARG A 124 53.63 -26.48 -22.07
CA ARG A 124 53.91 -25.09 -22.42
C ARG A 124 53.75 -24.80 -23.91
N GLY A 125 53.36 -23.58 -24.24
CA GLY A 125 53.54 -22.98 -25.57
C GLY A 125 53.48 -21.46 -25.52
N LYS A 126 54.63 -20.81 -25.76
CA LYS A 126 54.83 -19.35 -25.84
C LYS A 126 54.33 -18.79 -27.19
N GLY A 127 53.94 -17.51 -27.17
CA GLY A 127 53.78 -16.61 -28.33
C GLY A 127 52.42 -15.92 -28.32
N GLU A 128 52.20 -14.64 -28.59
CA GLU A 128 53.03 -13.50 -28.93
C GLU A 128 52.14 -12.25 -28.69
N ARG A 129 52.75 -11.09 -28.45
CA ARG A 129 52.07 -9.81 -28.23
C ARG A 129 51.62 -9.19 -29.56
N ALA A 130 50.34 -8.84 -29.64
CA ALA A 130 49.77 -7.67 -30.33
C ALA A 130 48.33 -7.55 -29.79
N GLY A 131 47.79 -6.43 -29.31
CA GLY A 131 48.00 -5.05 -29.70
C GLY A 131 46.67 -4.48 -30.21
N SER A 132 45.68 -4.28 -29.33
CA SER A 132 44.58 -3.31 -29.52
C SER A 132 43.71 -3.24 -28.25
N GLY A 133 44.04 -2.33 -27.34
CA GLY A 133 43.10 -1.89 -26.33
C GLY A 133 42.02 -1.03 -26.98
N GLN A 134 40.77 -1.52 -27.01
CA GLN A 134 39.60 -0.66 -27.19
C GLN A 134 39.12 -0.23 -25.80
N PRO A 135 39.09 1.07 -25.48
CA PRO A 135 38.30 1.55 -24.35
C PRO A 135 36.83 1.50 -24.76
N SER A 136 36.06 0.66 -24.10
CA SER A 136 34.61 0.60 -24.21
C SER A 136 34.00 1.82 -23.51
N SER A 137 34.06 2.99 -24.15
CA SER A 137 33.23 4.13 -23.81
C SER A 137 31.97 4.07 -24.66
N ARG A 138 30.88 3.54 -24.07
CA ARG A 138 29.52 3.84 -24.56
C ARG A 138 29.28 5.33 -24.29
N LEU A 139 29.73 6.18 -25.20
CA LEU A 139 29.26 7.55 -25.35
C LEU A 139 27.74 7.46 -25.59
N ALA A 140 26.97 8.03 -24.66
CA ALA A 140 25.55 8.28 -24.88
C ALA A 140 25.41 9.05 -26.20
N ALA A 141 24.46 8.65 -27.05
CA ALA A 141 24.14 9.39 -28.27
C ALA A 141 23.88 10.87 -27.95
N PRO A 142 24.21 11.80 -28.86
CA PRO A 142 23.88 13.22 -28.67
C PRO A 142 22.37 13.35 -28.41
N ARG A 143 21.98 14.08 -27.36
CA ARG A 143 20.58 14.47 -27.19
C ARG A 143 20.17 15.34 -28.38
N ASP A 144 19.12 14.97 -29.10
CA ASP A 144 18.59 15.82 -30.16
C ASP A 144 17.98 17.08 -29.53
N ALA A 145 18.21 18.25 -30.14
CA ALA A 145 17.73 19.53 -29.62
C ALA A 145 16.19 19.58 -29.48
N ALA A 146 15.48 18.78 -30.27
CA ALA A 146 14.03 18.61 -30.21
C ALA A 146 13.57 17.98 -28.88
N ASP A 147 14.32 17.02 -28.33
CA ASP A 147 13.95 16.35 -27.08
C ASP A 147 14.16 17.25 -25.88
N LEU A 148 15.24 18.04 -25.90
CA LEU A 148 15.47 19.06 -24.87
C LEU A 148 14.36 20.13 -24.90
N HIS A 149 13.92 20.53 -26.09
CA HIS A 149 12.82 21.47 -26.22
C HIS A 149 11.50 20.88 -25.68
N LEU A 150 11.20 19.62 -26.03
CA LEU A 150 10.00 18.94 -25.56
C LEU A 150 10.00 18.76 -24.02
N GLU A 151 11.13 18.35 -23.45
CA GLU A 151 11.32 18.24 -21.99
C GLU A 151 11.00 19.58 -21.30
N LEU A 152 11.58 20.68 -21.79
CA LEU A 152 11.33 22.02 -21.24
C LEU A 152 9.87 22.44 -21.38
N CYS A 153 9.26 22.20 -22.55
CA CYS A 153 7.84 22.48 -22.78
C CYS A 153 6.95 21.75 -21.77
N LEU A 154 7.22 20.48 -21.50
CA LEU A 154 6.45 19.66 -20.55
C LEU A 154 6.59 20.19 -19.11
N TYR A 155 7.80 20.57 -18.67
CA TYR A 155 7.97 21.16 -17.35
C TYR A 155 7.28 22.52 -17.22
N THR A 156 7.43 23.41 -18.21
CA THR A 156 6.73 24.70 -18.23
C THR A 156 5.22 24.49 -18.19
N LEU A 157 4.71 23.56 -19.00
CA LEU A 157 3.30 23.23 -19.02
C LEU A 157 2.82 22.71 -17.67
N GLY A 158 3.55 21.79 -17.03
CA GLY A 158 3.21 21.27 -15.70
C GLY A 158 3.07 22.37 -14.66
N ASN A 159 3.98 23.35 -14.66
CA ASN A 159 3.91 24.49 -13.75
C ASN A 159 2.67 25.37 -14.03
N LEU A 160 2.38 25.67 -15.30
CA LEU A 160 1.21 26.47 -15.69
C LEU A 160 -0.12 25.78 -15.34
N ILE A 161 -0.19 24.45 -15.48
CA ILE A 161 -1.37 23.65 -15.16
C ILE A 161 -1.72 23.74 -13.67
N VAL A 162 -0.71 23.72 -12.79
CA VAL A 162 -0.92 23.85 -11.33
C VAL A 162 -1.51 25.20 -10.97
N GLU A 163 -0.95 26.27 -11.54
CA GLU A 163 -1.21 27.63 -11.10
C GLU A 163 -2.53 28.20 -11.64
N SER A 164 -3.01 27.73 -12.80
CA SER A 164 -4.11 28.38 -13.50
C SER A 164 -5.19 27.44 -14.02
N GLU A 165 -6.39 27.55 -13.44
CA GLU A 165 -7.60 26.92 -13.99
C GLU A 165 -7.93 27.44 -15.39
N ALA A 166 -7.68 28.73 -15.67
CA ALA A 166 -7.93 29.32 -16.98
C ALA A 166 -7.06 28.65 -18.06
N VAL A 167 -5.79 28.37 -17.75
CA VAL A 167 -4.90 27.61 -18.64
C VAL A 167 -5.46 26.21 -18.90
N ARG A 168 -5.87 25.48 -17.86
CA ARG A 168 -6.48 24.15 -18.03
C ARG A 168 -7.73 24.20 -18.91
N ARG A 169 -8.61 25.17 -18.70
CA ARG A 169 -9.82 25.37 -19.52
C ARG A 169 -9.52 25.65 -20.99
N GLN A 170 -8.38 26.25 -21.31
CA GLN A 170 -7.92 26.44 -22.70
C GLN A 170 -7.25 25.19 -23.28
N LEU A 171 -6.45 24.47 -22.49
CA LEU A 171 -5.70 23.30 -22.95
C LEU A 171 -6.58 22.09 -23.24
N LEU A 172 -7.63 21.87 -22.44
CA LEU A 172 -8.53 20.72 -22.60
C LEU A 172 -9.20 20.66 -23.99
N PRO A 173 -9.88 21.71 -24.48
CA PRO A 173 -10.47 21.69 -25.82
C PRO A 173 -9.42 21.66 -26.95
N GLN A 174 -8.17 22.06 -26.68
CA GLN A 174 -7.07 21.95 -27.64
C GLN A 174 -6.49 20.52 -27.75
N GLY A 175 -7.00 19.56 -26.97
CA GLY A 175 -6.57 18.17 -27.06
C GLY A 175 -5.27 17.89 -26.31
N ILE A 176 -5.07 18.51 -25.14
CA ILE A 176 -3.85 18.27 -24.35
C ILE A 176 -3.67 16.80 -23.96
N VAL A 177 -4.74 16.06 -23.64
CA VAL A 177 -4.64 14.64 -23.27
C VAL A 177 -4.11 13.79 -24.44
N PRO A 178 -4.68 13.87 -25.66
CA PRO A 178 -4.07 13.25 -26.85
C PRO A 178 -2.61 13.64 -27.09
N ALA A 179 -2.24 14.92 -26.90
CA ALA A 179 -0.86 15.38 -27.08
C ALA A 179 0.10 14.72 -26.07
N LEU A 180 -0.29 14.65 -24.79
CA LEU A 180 0.46 13.96 -23.74
C LEU A 180 0.54 12.44 -24.01
N ALA A 181 -0.54 11.84 -24.51
CA ALA A 181 -0.56 10.43 -24.90
C ALA A 181 0.41 10.13 -26.06
N ALA A 182 0.60 11.05 -26.99
CA ALA A 182 1.63 10.90 -28.04
C ALA A 182 3.06 10.96 -27.46
N CYS A 183 3.29 11.84 -26.48
CA CYS A 183 4.61 12.02 -25.86
C CYS A 183 5.09 10.77 -25.10
N VAL A 184 4.19 9.88 -24.67
CA VAL A 184 4.56 8.65 -23.93
C VAL A 184 5.40 7.68 -24.75
N GLN A 185 5.38 7.82 -26.08
CA GLN A 185 6.19 7.02 -27.00
C GLN A 185 7.65 7.49 -27.10
N SER A 186 8.00 8.60 -26.44
CA SER A 186 9.35 9.12 -26.48
C SER A 186 10.35 8.09 -25.91
N PRO A 187 11.47 7.82 -26.61
CA PRO A 187 12.52 6.96 -26.06
C PRO A 187 13.36 7.67 -24.98
N HIS A 188 13.14 8.96 -24.75
CA HIS A 188 13.94 9.79 -23.86
C HIS A 188 13.35 9.81 -22.45
N VAL A 189 14.08 9.23 -21.50
CA VAL A 189 13.71 9.13 -20.08
C VAL A 189 13.30 10.47 -19.49
N THR A 190 14.00 11.56 -19.81
CA THR A 190 13.70 12.87 -19.24
C THR A 190 12.44 13.50 -19.80
N VAL A 191 12.09 13.21 -21.05
CA VAL A 191 10.79 13.56 -21.63
C VAL A 191 9.69 12.78 -20.93
N LEU A 192 9.88 11.47 -20.69
CA LEU A 192 8.91 10.65 -19.96
C LEU A 192 8.71 11.10 -18.51
N GLU A 193 9.78 11.51 -17.82
CA GLU A 193 9.69 12.05 -16.47
C GLU A 193 8.96 13.40 -16.45
N ALA A 194 9.29 14.32 -17.36
CA ALA A 194 8.60 15.60 -17.51
C ALA A 194 7.11 15.42 -17.91
N LEU A 195 6.81 14.43 -18.75
CA LEU A 195 5.46 14.03 -19.12
C LEU A 195 4.67 13.54 -17.90
N GLY A 196 5.24 12.60 -17.13
CA GLY A 196 4.62 12.11 -15.90
C GLY A 196 4.36 13.25 -14.92
N TYR A 197 5.28 14.19 -14.80
CA TYR A 197 5.09 15.40 -13.99
C TYR A 197 3.89 16.23 -14.47
N ALA A 198 3.90 16.67 -15.73
CA ALA A 198 2.84 17.50 -16.30
C ALA A 198 1.46 16.83 -16.19
N LEU A 199 1.40 15.53 -16.49
CA LEU A 199 0.18 14.75 -16.38
C LEU A 199 -0.30 14.63 -14.93
N SER A 200 0.61 14.42 -13.97
CA SER A 200 0.25 14.36 -12.56
C SER A 200 -0.30 15.70 -12.05
N GLN A 201 0.16 16.83 -12.57
CA GLN A 201 -0.41 18.15 -12.25
C GLN A 201 -1.82 18.30 -12.83
N LEU A 202 -2.03 17.80 -14.05
CA LEU A 202 -3.34 17.83 -14.71
C LEU A 202 -4.36 16.98 -13.95
N LEU A 203 -3.94 15.81 -13.46
CA LEU A 203 -4.78 14.86 -12.72
C LEU A 203 -5.16 15.32 -11.31
N GLN A 204 -4.42 16.27 -10.72
CA GLN A 204 -4.74 16.87 -9.41
C GLN A 204 -5.83 17.95 -9.49
N ALA A 205 -6.19 18.40 -10.69
CA ALA A 205 -7.18 19.44 -10.87
C ALA A 205 -8.56 19.02 -10.31
N LYS A 206 -9.33 19.97 -9.77
CA LYS A 206 -10.64 19.68 -9.17
C LYS A 206 -11.62 19.09 -10.18
N GLU A 207 -11.52 19.54 -11.43
CA GLU A 207 -12.29 19.06 -12.57
C GLU A 207 -11.80 17.73 -13.15
N ALA A 208 -10.71 17.16 -12.63
CA ALA A 208 -10.10 15.97 -13.21
C ALA A 208 -11.00 14.73 -13.24
N PRO A 209 -11.74 14.38 -12.17
CA PRO A 209 -12.64 13.23 -12.18
C PRO A 209 -13.69 13.27 -13.30
N GLU A 210 -14.20 14.46 -13.62
CA GLU A 210 -15.28 14.62 -14.60
C GLU A 210 -14.77 14.81 -16.03
N LYS A 211 -13.66 15.53 -16.22
CA LYS A 211 -13.25 16.01 -17.55
C LYS A 211 -11.94 15.41 -18.07
N ILE A 212 -11.03 15.06 -17.17
CA ILE A 212 -9.65 14.70 -17.54
C ILE A 212 -9.46 13.19 -17.47
N ILE A 213 -9.81 12.58 -16.33
CA ILE A 213 -9.60 11.16 -16.07
C ILE A 213 -10.34 10.28 -17.08
N PRO A 214 -11.62 10.55 -17.47
CA PRO A 214 -12.28 9.78 -18.52
C PRO A 214 -11.51 9.83 -19.85
N SER A 215 -10.98 11.00 -20.23
CA SER A 215 -10.19 11.16 -21.45
C SER A 215 -8.85 10.43 -21.37
N VAL A 216 -8.19 10.44 -20.21
CA VAL A 216 -6.94 9.70 -19.97
C VAL A 216 -7.19 8.20 -20.04
N LEU A 217 -8.24 7.70 -19.38
CA LEU A 217 -8.63 6.30 -19.39
C LEU A 217 -9.05 5.80 -20.77
N GLY A 218 -9.64 6.66 -21.60
CA GLY A 218 -9.98 6.36 -22.99
C GLY A 218 -8.80 6.41 -23.96
N SER A 219 -7.59 6.78 -23.50
CA SER A 219 -6.37 6.86 -24.31
C SER A 219 -5.48 5.62 -24.14
N THR A 220 -4.29 5.63 -24.76
CA THR A 220 -3.26 4.60 -24.56
C THR A 220 -2.44 4.81 -23.27
N LEU A 221 -2.62 5.93 -22.57
CA LEU A 221 -1.82 6.26 -21.37
C LEU A 221 -1.90 5.19 -20.27
N PRO A 222 -3.06 4.61 -19.90
CA PRO A 222 -3.12 3.65 -18.79
C PRO A 222 -2.23 2.42 -19.01
N GLN A 223 -2.22 1.86 -20.23
CA GLN A 223 -1.39 0.70 -20.54
C GLN A 223 0.09 1.06 -20.53
N HIS A 224 0.47 2.22 -21.08
CA HIS A 224 1.86 2.69 -21.06
C HIS A 224 2.35 3.01 -19.65
N MET A 225 1.50 3.61 -18.80
CA MET A 225 1.81 3.83 -17.38
C MET A 225 2.15 2.51 -16.69
N LEU A 226 1.33 1.47 -16.90
CA LEU A 226 1.58 0.15 -16.31
C LEU A 226 2.84 -0.51 -16.89
N GLN A 227 3.14 -0.33 -18.17
CA GLN A 227 4.39 -0.81 -18.78
C GLN A 227 5.62 -0.13 -18.19
N LEU A 228 5.57 1.19 -17.99
CA LEU A 228 6.66 1.97 -17.38
C LEU A 228 6.88 1.66 -15.90
N LEU A 229 5.89 1.05 -15.25
CA LEU A 229 5.95 0.58 -13.86
C LEU A 229 6.26 -0.91 -13.73
N GLN A 230 6.43 -1.64 -14.83
CA GLN A 230 6.83 -3.04 -14.77
C GLN A 230 8.22 -3.15 -14.12
N PRO A 231 8.38 -4.02 -13.10
CA PRO A 231 9.68 -4.25 -12.49
C PRO A 231 10.68 -4.82 -13.48
N GLY A 232 11.94 -4.42 -13.36
CA GLY A 232 13.02 -4.97 -14.18
C GLY A 232 14.22 -4.04 -14.30
N PRO A 233 15.30 -4.51 -14.95
CA PRO A 233 16.56 -3.76 -15.05
C PRO A 233 16.46 -2.46 -15.85
N LYS A 234 15.35 -2.24 -16.56
CA LYS A 234 15.08 -1.04 -17.35
C LYS A 234 14.17 -0.03 -16.63
N LEU A 235 13.68 -0.37 -15.44
CA LEU A 235 12.83 0.53 -14.65
C LEU A 235 13.63 1.79 -14.34
N ASN A 236 13.16 2.93 -14.85
CA ASN A 236 13.76 4.21 -14.48
C ASN A 236 13.02 4.76 -13.26
N PHE A 237 13.76 4.98 -12.18
CA PHE A 237 13.18 5.41 -10.91
C PHE A 237 12.42 6.74 -11.00
N GLY A 238 12.98 7.74 -11.69
CA GLY A 238 12.34 9.05 -11.82
C GLY A 238 11.02 9.00 -12.59
N VAL A 239 11.03 8.30 -13.73
CA VAL A 239 9.84 8.03 -14.53
C VAL A 239 8.79 7.24 -13.73
N ALA A 240 9.22 6.19 -13.03
CA ALA A 240 8.34 5.37 -12.21
C ALA A 240 7.65 6.17 -11.11
N VAL A 241 8.39 7.05 -10.41
CA VAL A 241 7.82 7.94 -9.40
C VAL A 241 6.70 8.78 -10.02
N GLU A 242 6.97 9.49 -11.11
CA GLU A 242 6.01 10.43 -11.70
C GLU A 242 4.75 9.71 -12.23
N PHE A 243 4.89 8.53 -12.84
CA PHE A 243 3.74 7.75 -13.32
C PHE A 243 2.99 6.99 -12.23
N ALA A 244 3.65 6.56 -11.14
CA ALA A 244 2.96 6.03 -9.97
C ALA A 244 2.06 7.11 -9.33
N TRP A 245 2.50 8.37 -9.30
CA TRP A 245 1.67 9.48 -8.86
C TRP A 245 0.50 9.75 -9.81
N CYS A 246 0.68 9.63 -11.14
CA CYS A 246 -0.44 9.69 -12.08
C CYS A 246 -1.49 8.62 -11.77
N LEU A 247 -1.06 7.36 -11.59
CA LEU A 247 -1.96 6.28 -11.19
C LEU A 247 -2.61 6.54 -9.83
N HIS A 248 -1.90 7.14 -8.88
CA HIS A 248 -2.50 7.48 -7.59
C HIS A 248 -3.68 8.43 -7.76
N TYR A 249 -3.50 9.53 -8.50
CA TYR A 249 -4.57 10.51 -8.71
C TYR A 249 -5.75 9.93 -9.49
N ILE A 250 -5.50 9.02 -10.44
CA ILE A 250 -6.57 8.28 -11.12
C ILE A 250 -7.30 7.37 -10.12
N THR A 251 -6.57 6.52 -9.39
CA THR A 251 -7.19 5.52 -8.50
C THR A 251 -7.91 6.16 -7.31
N CYS A 252 -7.42 7.27 -6.76
CA CYS A 252 -8.06 7.94 -5.65
C CYS A 252 -9.34 8.69 -6.06
N SER A 253 -9.49 9.03 -7.35
CA SER A 253 -10.71 9.63 -7.91
C SER A 253 -11.89 8.66 -7.97
N GLN A 254 -11.61 7.34 -7.93
CA GLN A 254 -12.60 6.25 -8.07
C GLN A 254 -13.33 6.25 -9.43
N VAL A 255 -12.79 6.95 -10.44
CA VAL A 255 -13.36 6.99 -11.79
C VAL A 255 -12.85 5.76 -12.55
N ASN A 256 -13.73 4.76 -12.72
CA ASN A 256 -13.52 3.56 -13.53
C ASN A 256 -12.20 2.81 -13.23
N ASN A 257 -11.91 2.55 -11.96
CA ASN A 257 -10.73 1.76 -11.57
C ASN A 257 -10.81 0.30 -12.06
N ALA A 258 -12.01 -0.21 -12.35
CA ALA A 258 -12.21 -1.52 -12.96
C ALA A 258 -11.43 -1.67 -14.28
N LEU A 259 -11.29 -0.60 -15.07
CA LEU A 259 -10.48 -0.61 -16.30
C LEU A 259 -8.99 -0.82 -15.99
N LEU A 260 -8.44 -0.12 -14.99
CA LEU A 260 -7.05 -0.29 -14.57
C LEU A 260 -6.80 -1.71 -14.04
N ILE A 261 -7.75 -2.25 -13.28
CA ILE A 261 -7.68 -3.63 -12.79
C ILE A 261 -7.66 -4.61 -13.98
N THR A 262 -8.52 -4.40 -14.98
CA THR A 262 -8.56 -5.22 -16.22
C THR A 262 -7.25 -5.14 -17.01
N HIS A 263 -6.55 -4.00 -16.96
CA HIS A 263 -5.21 -3.84 -17.54
C HIS A 263 -4.07 -4.42 -16.69
N GLY A 264 -4.38 -5.10 -15.59
CA GLY A 264 -3.38 -5.77 -14.76
C GLY A 264 -2.69 -4.86 -13.75
N ALA A 265 -3.30 -3.72 -13.37
CA ALA A 265 -2.71 -2.79 -12.42
C ALA A 265 -2.36 -3.44 -11.07
N LEU A 266 -3.25 -4.28 -10.51
CA LEU A 266 -2.99 -4.98 -9.25
C LEU A 266 -1.75 -5.89 -9.33
N SER A 267 -1.62 -6.66 -10.41
CA SER A 267 -0.47 -7.54 -10.63
C SER A 267 0.84 -6.76 -10.80
N THR A 268 0.80 -5.70 -11.60
CA THR A 268 1.97 -4.85 -11.90
C THR A 268 2.47 -4.17 -10.62
N LEU A 269 1.56 -3.52 -9.89
CA LEU A 269 1.91 -2.82 -8.66
C LEU A 269 2.30 -3.78 -7.53
N GLY A 270 1.70 -4.98 -7.48
CA GLY A 270 2.10 -6.04 -6.56
C GLY A 270 3.54 -6.51 -6.80
N LEU A 271 3.90 -6.77 -8.06
CA LEU A 271 5.29 -7.12 -8.43
C LEU A 271 6.26 -5.96 -8.14
N LEU A 272 5.87 -4.71 -8.42
CA LEU A 272 6.69 -3.54 -8.11
C LEU A 272 6.93 -3.38 -6.62
N LEU A 273 5.94 -3.70 -5.79
CA LEU A 273 6.09 -3.70 -4.34
C LEU A 273 7.11 -4.76 -3.86
N LEU A 274 7.13 -5.94 -4.49
CA LEU A 274 8.15 -6.96 -4.21
C LEU A 274 9.55 -6.48 -4.60
N ASP A 275 9.69 -5.83 -5.77
CA ASP A 275 10.96 -5.30 -6.26
C ASP A 275 11.49 -4.18 -5.35
N LEU A 276 10.61 -3.27 -4.91
CA LEU A 276 10.93 -2.23 -3.93
C LEU A 276 11.42 -2.83 -2.60
N ALA A 277 10.77 -3.87 -2.09
CA ALA A 277 11.23 -4.55 -0.89
C ALA A 277 12.61 -5.21 -1.09
N GLY A 278 12.85 -5.79 -2.27
CA GLY A 278 14.18 -6.30 -2.64
C GLY A 278 15.25 -5.20 -2.71
N ALA A 279 14.93 -4.02 -3.23
CA ALA A 279 15.82 -2.87 -3.29
C ALA A 279 16.21 -2.36 -1.89
N VAL A 280 15.24 -2.30 -0.96
CA VAL A 280 15.50 -2.00 0.46
C VAL A 280 16.53 -2.98 1.04
N GLN A 281 16.38 -4.28 0.80
CA GLN A 281 17.31 -5.29 1.32
C GLN A 281 18.70 -5.20 0.70
N ARG A 282 18.81 -4.73 -0.55
CA ARG A 282 20.10 -4.45 -1.21
C ARG A 282 20.71 -3.10 -0.82
N THR A 283 20.09 -2.36 0.10
CA THR A 283 20.52 -1.03 0.57
C THR A 283 20.59 0.04 -0.54
N GLU A 284 19.72 -0.09 -1.56
CA GLU A 284 19.51 0.95 -2.58
C GLU A 284 18.65 2.08 -1.97
N ASP A 285 19.21 2.84 -1.02
CA ASP A 285 18.47 3.67 -0.04
C ASP A 285 17.92 5.00 -0.60
N ALA A 286 18.42 5.50 -1.72
CA ALA A 286 18.15 6.88 -2.13
C ALA A 286 16.75 7.07 -2.74
N GLY A 287 15.78 7.43 -1.89
CA GLY A 287 14.49 7.99 -2.29
C GLY A 287 13.41 6.96 -2.59
N LEU A 288 13.56 5.69 -2.20
CA LEU A 288 12.57 4.62 -2.42
C LEU A 288 11.18 4.98 -1.90
N GLU A 289 11.10 5.79 -0.83
CA GLU A 289 9.85 6.30 -0.28
C GLU A 289 9.02 7.11 -1.30
N LEU A 290 9.67 7.75 -2.27
CA LEU A 290 9.03 8.54 -3.33
C LEU A 290 8.19 7.68 -4.27
N LEU A 291 8.61 6.43 -4.50
CA LEU A 291 7.90 5.45 -5.31
C LEU A 291 6.98 4.58 -4.45
N ALA A 292 7.41 4.23 -3.23
CA ALA A 292 6.63 3.38 -2.35
C ALA A 292 5.31 4.05 -1.90
N CYS A 293 5.27 5.33 -1.52
CA CYS A 293 4.01 5.99 -1.10
C CYS A 293 2.92 5.90 -2.20
N PRO A 294 3.14 6.34 -3.45
CA PRO A 294 2.10 6.24 -4.47
C PRO A 294 1.74 4.81 -4.85
N VAL A 295 2.68 3.85 -4.85
CA VAL A 295 2.38 2.43 -5.11
C VAL A 295 1.45 1.83 -4.04
N LEU A 296 1.76 2.07 -2.76
CA LEU A 296 0.92 1.64 -1.64
C LEU A 296 -0.48 2.24 -1.74
N ARG A 297 -0.58 3.55 -2.03
CA ARG A 297 -1.87 4.24 -2.18
C ARG A 297 -2.67 3.72 -3.37
N CYS A 298 -2.03 3.43 -4.50
CA CYS A 298 -2.68 2.82 -5.66
C CYS A 298 -3.26 1.45 -5.32
N LEU A 299 -2.44 0.55 -4.75
CA LEU A 299 -2.89 -0.79 -4.37
C LEU A 299 -4.07 -0.74 -3.39
N SER A 300 -3.97 0.10 -2.37
CA SER A 300 -5.03 0.26 -1.37
C SER A 300 -6.34 0.78 -1.97
N ASN A 301 -6.28 1.76 -2.89
CA ASN A 301 -7.46 2.25 -3.60
C ASN A 301 -8.10 1.15 -4.45
N LEU A 302 -7.30 0.44 -5.25
CA LEU A 302 -7.77 -0.61 -6.16
C LEU A 302 -8.40 -1.79 -5.41
N LEU A 303 -7.82 -2.22 -4.29
CA LEU A 303 -8.35 -3.33 -3.48
C LEU A 303 -9.68 -2.99 -2.80
N THR A 304 -9.90 -1.72 -2.46
CA THR A 304 -11.17 -1.29 -1.88
C THR A 304 -12.32 -1.48 -2.86
N GLU A 305 -12.10 -1.24 -4.16
CA GLU A 305 -13.13 -1.39 -5.19
C GLU A 305 -13.26 -2.81 -5.73
N ALA A 306 -12.15 -3.55 -5.84
CA ALA A 306 -12.17 -4.95 -6.27
C ALA A 306 -13.05 -5.83 -5.36
N ALA A 307 -13.19 -5.48 -4.08
CA ALA A 307 -14.02 -6.22 -3.13
C ALA A 307 -15.54 -5.97 -3.28
N VAL A 308 -15.97 -4.92 -4.00
CA VAL A 308 -17.39 -4.50 -4.08
C VAL A 308 -18.15 -5.17 -5.24
N GLY A 309 -17.52 -6.08 -5.99
CA GLY A 309 -18.23 -7.02 -6.87
C GLY A 309 -18.38 -6.63 -8.33
N ALA A 310 -17.59 -5.69 -8.85
CA ALA A 310 -17.60 -5.33 -10.27
C ALA A 310 -16.57 -6.11 -11.12
N VAL A 311 -15.67 -6.87 -10.50
CA VAL A 311 -14.52 -7.47 -11.18
C VAL A 311 -14.37 -8.93 -10.76
N GLY A 312 -14.31 -9.85 -11.73
CA GLY A 312 -14.30 -11.30 -11.48
C GLY A 312 -13.11 -11.76 -10.62
N GLU A 313 -13.24 -12.93 -9.98
CA GLU A 313 -12.26 -13.50 -9.03
C GLU A 313 -10.82 -13.58 -9.58
N GLN A 314 -10.66 -13.65 -10.91
CA GLN A 314 -9.37 -13.71 -11.60
C GLN A 314 -8.57 -12.40 -11.54
N MET A 315 -9.21 -11.28 -11.17
CA MET A 315 -8.57 -9.96 -11.16
C MET A 315 -8.19 -9.47 -9.75
N GLN A 316 -8.07 -10.36 -8.79
CA GLN A 316 -7.62 -10.05 -7.43
C GLN A 316 -6.10 -10.15 -7.27
N LEU A 317 -5.51 -9.35 -6.37
CA LEU A 317 -4.13 -9.56 -5.94
C LEU A 317 -4.09 -10.80 -5.05
N ARG A 318 -3.41 -11.87 -5.52
CA ARG A 318 -3.33 -13.17 -4.83
C ARG A 318 -1.94 -13.54 -4.32
N ASP A 319 -0.92 -12.76 -4.68
CA ASP A 319 0.46 -13.07 -4.32
C ASP A 319 0.71 -12.77 -2.83
N GLU A 320 0.68 -13.81 -2.00
CA GLU A 320 0.90 -13.73 -0.55
C GLU A 320 2.28 -13.17 -0.17
N ARG A 321 3.28 -13.23 -1.06
CA ARG A 321 4.61 -12.66 -0.83
C ARG A 321 4.55 -11.14 -0.60
N VAL A 322 3.48 -10.50 -1.05
CA VAL A 322 3.19 -9.07 -0.78
C VAL A 322 3.16 -8.79 0.73
N VAL A 323 2.73 -9.74 1.57
CA VAL A 323 2.75 -9.56 3.03
C VAL A 323 4.20 -9.42 3.52
N ALA A 324 5.10 -10.31 3.12
CA ALA A 324 6.51 -10.21 3.50
C ALA A 324 7.15 -8.90 3.00
N ALA A 325 6.89 -8.52 1.74
CA ALA A 325 7.38 -7.26 1.17
C ALA A 325 6.86 -6.03 1.93
N LEU A 326 5.60 -6.03 2.35
CA LEU A 326 5.05 -4.95 3.17
C LEU A 326 5.79 -4.82 4.49
N PHE A 327 6.12 -5.91 5.17
CA PHE A 327 6.84 -5.82 6.44
C PHE A 327 8.27 -5.33 6.27
N ILE A 328 8.97 -5.73 5.20
CA ILE A 328 10.28 -5.16 4.86
C ILE A 328 10.17 -3.63 4.68
N LEU A 329 9.16 -3.17 3.96
CA LEU A 329 8.91 -1.74 3.76
C LEU A 329 8.50 -1.02 5.04
N LEU A 330 7.65 -1.61 5.89
CA LEU A 330 7.27 -1.04 7.18
C LEU A 330 8.49 -0.86 8.09
N GLN A 331 9.40 -1.84 8.13
CA GLN A 331 10.65 -1.71 8.88
C GLN A 331 11.54 -0.60 8.30
N PHE A 332 11.63 -0.50 6.98
CA PHE A 332 12.32 0.61 6.31
C PHE A 332 11.71 1.97 6.66
N PHE A 333 10.39 2.11 6.60
CA PHE A 333 9.69 3.35 6.96
C PHE A 333 9.86 3.71 8.42
N LEU A 334 9.82 2.72 9.33
CA LEU A 334 10.04 2.95 10.76
C LEU A 334 11.39 3.63 11.02
N GLN A 335 12.41 3.30 10.23
CA GLN A 335 13.75 3.89 10.37
C GLN A 335 13.93 5.20 9.62
N LYS A 336 13.32 5.34 8.44
CA LYS A 336 13.60 6.46 7.52
C LYS A 336 12.51 7.52 7.48
N GLN A 337 11.25 7.10 7.42
CA GLN A 337 10.11 7.98 7.21
C GLN A 337 8.85 7.42 7.91
N PRO A 338 8.75 7.51 9.25
CA PRO A 338 7.66 6.89 10.01
C PRO A 338 6.26 7.36 9.61
N SER A 339 6.14 8.56 9.00
CA SER A 339 4.87 9.06 8.46
C SER A 339 4.29 8.20 7.33
N LEU A 340 5.04 7.24 6.80
CA LEU A 340 4.58 6.29 5.77
C LEU A 340 4.08 4.96 6.32
N LEU A 341 4.30 4.67 7.61
CA LEU A 341 3.73 3.48 8.25
C LEU A 341 2.22 3.35 8.04
N PRO A 342 1.41 4.44 8.14
CA PRO A 342 -0.02 4.36 7.88
C PRO A 342 -0.38 3.87 6.47
N GLU A 343 0.42 4.19 5.44
CA GLU A 343 0.13 3.79 4.06
C GLU A 343 0.32 2.27 3.86
N GLY A 344 1.40 1.71 4.43
CA GLY A 344 1.65 0.27 4.40
C GLY A 344 0.63 -0.51 5.24
N LEU A 345 0.28 -0.01 6.42
CA LEU A 345 -0.72 -0.63 7.29
C LEU A 345 -2.14 -0.54 6.73
N TRP A 346 -2.46 0.54 6.01
CA TRP A 346 -3.72 0.65 5.30
C TRP A 346 -3.85 -0.41 4.19
N LEU A 347 -2.77 -0.65 3.44
CA LEU A 347 -2.73 -1.74 2.47
C LEU A 347 -2.91 -3.11 3.15
N LEU A 348 -2.18 -3.36 4.25
CA LEU A 348 -2.28 -4.60 5.00
C LEU A 348 -3.69 -4.84 5.55
N ASN A 349 -4.36 -3.79 6.05
CA ASN A 349 -5.76 -3.87 6.46
C ASN A 349 -6.66 -4.30 5.31
N ASN A 350 -6.53 -3.69 4.12
CA ASN A 350 -7.35 -4.05 2.97
C ASN A 350 -7.12 -5.50 2.50
N LEU A 351 -5.86 -5.97 2.54
CA LEU A 351 -5.50 -7.36 2.22
C LEU A 351 -6.12 -8.36 3.21
N THR A 352 -6.06 -8.06 4.51
CA THR A 352 -6.51 -8.98 5.56
C THR A 352 -8.02 -8.98 5.79
N ALA A 353 -8.72 -7.90 5.45
CA ALA A 353 -10.14 -7.73 5.75
C ALA A 353 -11.01 -8.89 5.26
N ASN A 354 -10.85 -9.34 4.01
CA ASN A 354 -11.69 -10.38 3.41
C ASN A 354 -10.93 -11.61 2.89
N SER A 355 -9.62 -11.72 3.15
CA SER A 355 -8.81 -12.82 2.64
C SER A 355 -8.21 -13.70 3.75
N PRO A 356 -8.70 -14.94 3.92
CA PRO A 356 -8.08 -15.92 4.81
C PRO A 356 -6.62 -16.22 4.45
N SER A 357 -6.27 -16.17 3.16
CA SER A 357 -4.91 -16.49 2.71
C SER A 357 -3.90 -15.46 3.24
N PHE A 358 -4.16 -14.16 3.07
CA PHE A 358 -3.28 -13.11 3.61
C PHE A 358 -3.21 -13.11 5.14
N CYS A 359 -4.30 -13.42 5.84
CA CYS A 359 -4.26 -13.63 7.30
C CYS A 359 -3.38 -14.83 7.67
N THR A 360 -3.45 -15.93 6.91
CA THR A 360 -2.63 -17.12 7.10
C THR A 360 -1.15 -16.82 6.83
N SER A 361 -0.82 -16.06 5.79
CA SER A 361 0.56 -15.68 5.50
C SER A 361 1.14 -14.81 6.63
N LEU A 362 0.34 -13.88 7.17
CA LEU A 362 0.76 -13.04 8.31
C LEU A 362 1.13 -13.89 9.53
N LEU A 363 0.30 -14.89 9.86
CA LEU A 363 0.57 -15.82 10.96
C LEU A 363 1.76 -16.73 10.67
N SER A 364 1.84 -17.29 9.46
CA SER A 364 2.89 -18.26 9.08
C SER A 364 4.29 -17.64 8.97
N LEU A 365 4.36 -16.32 8.83
CA LEU A 365 5.60 -15.54 8.80
C LEU A 365 5.95 -14.95 10.18
N ASP A 366 5.22 -15.30 11.24
CA ASP A 366 5.41 -14.82 12.62
C ASP A 366 5.37 -13.28 12.75
N LEU A 367 4.50 -12.63 11.97
CA LEU A 367 4.48 -11.17 11.85
C LEU A 367 3.60 -10.45 12.89
N ILE A 368 3.04 -11.18 13.85
CA ILE A 368 2.22 -10.61 14.93
C ILE A 368 3.07 -9.73 15.86
N GLU A 369 4.20 -10.22 16.34
CA GLU A 369 5.06 -9.43 17.23
C GLU A 369 5.64 -8.18 16.53
N PRO A 370 6.15 -8.26 15.28
CA PRO A 370 6.51 -7.07 14.52
C PRO A 370 5.38 -6.04 14.37
N LEU A 371 4.11 -6.45 14.26
CA LEU A 371 2.98 -5.52 14.28
C LEU A 371 2.78 -4.86 15.63
N LEU A 372 2.84 -5.64 16.71
CA LEU A 372 2.65 -5.13 18.06
C LEU A 372 3.73 -4.09 18.44
N GLN A 373 4.94 -4.24 17.92
CA GLN A 373 6.03 -3.26 18.09
C GLN A 373 5.71 -1.87 17.47
N LEU A 374 4.77 -1.79 16.53
CA LEU A 374 4.35 -0.53 15.91
C LEU A 374 3.30 0.23 16.74
N LEU A 375 2.63 -0.42 17.71
CA LEU A 375 1.59 0.21 18.54
C LEU A 375 2.02 1.52 19.20
N PRO A 376 3.25 1.68 19.73
CA PRO A 376 3.66 2.91 20.41
C PRO A 376 3.99 4.08 19.46
N VAL A 377 4.01 3.88 18.14
CA VAL A 377 4.53 4.89 17.19
C VAL A 377 3.63 6.12 17.10
N SER A 378 2.31 5.92 16.97
CA SER A 378 1.29 6.99 16.94
C SER A 378 -0.11 6.39 17.00
N ASN A 379 -1.11 7.15 17.46
CA ASN A 379 -2.50 6.66 17.55
C ASN A 379 -3.02 6.12 16.20
N VAL A 380 -2.73 6.79 15.09
CA VAL A 380 -3.13 6.35 13.74
C VAL A 380 -2.53 4.98 13.41
N VAL A 381 -1.25 4.78 13.73
CA VAL A 381 -0.59 3.49 13.55
C VAL A 381 -1.21 2.44 14.47
N SER A 382 -1.48 2.77 15.74
CA SER A 382 -2.10 1.85 16.69
C SER A 382 -3.48 1.39 16.21
N VAL A 383 -4.35 2.30 15.76
CA VAL A 383 -5.67 1.98 15.21
C VAL A 383 -5.56 1.03 14.02
N LEU A 384 -4.63 1.28 13.09
CA LEU A 384 -4.45 0.43 11.92
C LEU A 384 -3.92 -0.97 12.29
N VAL A 385 -2.93 -1.05 13.18
CA VAL A 385 -2.41 -2.34 13.69
C VAL A 385 -3.53 -3.15 14.36
N LEU A 386 -4.27 -2.53 15.27
CA LEU A 386 -5.39 -3.18 15.97
C LEU A 386 -6.48 -3.61 14.99
N THR A 387 -6.76 -2.81 13.96
CA THR A 387 -7.73 -3.17 12.92
C THR A 387 -7.28 -4.39 12.11
N VAL A 388 -5.99 -4.47 11.73
CA VAL A 388 -5.43 -5.67 11.07
C VAL A 388 -5.57 -6.90 11.97
N LEU A 389 -5.25 -6.78 13.26
CA LEU A 389 -5.37 -7.88 14.22
C LEU A 389 -6.82 -8.31 14.43
N CYS A 390 -7.77 -7.37 14.43
CA CYS A 390 -9.19 -7.70 14.42
C CYS A 390 -9.58 -8.48 13.16
N ASN A 391 -9.12 -8.08 11.96
CA ASN A 391 -9.40 -8.83 10.73
C ASN A 391 -8.91 -10.28 10.82
N VAL A 392 -7.76 -10.52 11.48
CA VAL A 392 -7.22 -11.86 11.73
C VAL A 392 -8.09 -12.61 12.74
N ALA A 393 -8.41 -12.01 13.89
CA ALA A 393 -9.24 -12.62 14.93
C ALA A 393 -10.65 -12.96 14.44
N GLU A 394 -11.23 -12.14 13.55
CA GLU A 394 -12.53 -12.37 12.92
C GLU A 394 -12.59 -13.65 12.07
N LYS A 395 -11.44 -14.18 11.61
CA LYS A 395 -11.42 -15.45 10.86
C LYS A 395 -11.73 -16.67 11.73
N GLY A 396 -11.81 -16.50 13.04
CA GLY A 396 -12.36 -17.48 13.96
C GLY A 396 -11.31 -18.17 14.85
N PRO A 397 -11.69 -19.27 15.52
CA PRO A 397 -10.94 -19.82 16.64
C PRO A 397 -9.55 -20.32 16.30
N ALA A 398 -9.35 -20.86 15.09
CA ALA A 398 -8.03 -21.30 14.64
C ALA A 398 -7.04 -20.13 14.54
N TYR A 399 -7.49 -18.94 14.13
CA TYR A 399 -6.65 -17.75 14.04
C TYR A 399 -6.40 -17.15 15.43
N CYS A 400 -7.44 -17.07 16.27
CA CYS A 400 -7.27 -16.61 17.66
C CYS A 400 -6.33 -17.52 18.48
N GLN A 401 -6.24 -18.82 18.16
CA GLN A 401 -5.26 -19.73 18.77
C GLN A 401 -3.81 -19.37 18.44
N HIS A 402 -3.54 -18.76 17.27
CA HIS A 402 -2.20 -18.27 16.92
C HIS A 402 -1.94 -16.87 17.47
N LEU A 403 -2.99 -16.07 17.64
CA LEU A 403 -2.89 -14.76 18.30
C LEU A 403 -2.64 -14.87 19.81
N TRP A 404 -3.11 -15.94 20.44
CA TRP A 404 -2.95 -16.19 21.88
C TRP A 404 -2.90 -17.70 22.20
N PRO A 405 -1.97 -18.15 23.07
CA PRO A 405 -1.13 -17.38 23.99
C PRO A 405 0.08 -16.69 23.31
N GLY A 406 0.45 -15.50 23.80
CA GLY A 406 1.52 -14.68 23.23
C GLY A 406 1.54 -13.25 23.77
N PRO A 407 2.33 -12.34 23.16
CA PRO A 407 2.49 -10.96 23.64
C PRO A 407 1.22 -10.10 23.47
N LEU A 408 0.26 -10.55 22.65
CA LEU A 408 -0.93 -9.78 22.29
C LEU A 408 -1.71 -9.26 23.51
N LEU A 409 -1.98 -10.12 24.49
CA LEU A 409 -2.80 -9.73 25.65
C LEU A 409 -2.12 -8.63 26.48
N CYS A 410 -0.82 -8.75 26.71
CA CYS A 410 -0.03 -7.75 27.42
C CYS A 410 0.02 -6.43 26.63
N SER A 411 0.17 -6.50 25.30
CA SER A 411 0.11 -5.31 24.44
C SER A 411 -1.24 -4.62 24.50
N LEU A 412 -2.35 -5.37 24.52
CA LEU A 412 -3.70 -4.80 24.63
C LEU A 412 -3.95 -4.14 25.99
N LEU A 413 -3.45 -4.71 27.08
CA LEU A 413 -3.48 -4.04 28.38
C LEU A 413 -2.71 -2.73 28.36
N GLY A 414 -1.59 -2.68 27.65
CA GLY A 414 -0.83 -1.46 27.41
C GLY A 414 -1.63 -0.41 26.63
N THR A 415 -2.35 -0.79 25.57
CA THR A 415 -3.15 0.15 24.77
C THR A 415 -4.39 0.65 25.51
N LEU A 416 -4.97 -0.12 26.44
CA LEU A 416 -6.03 0.36 27.33
C LEU A 416 -5.57 1.48 28.28
N ALA A 417 -4.26 1.72 28.42
CA ALA A 417 -3.76 2.88 29.18
C ALA A 417 -3.77 4.19 28.36
N PHE A 418 -4.09 4.15 27.05
CA PHE A 418 -4.10 5.34 26.20
C PHE A 418 -5.34 6.19 26.46
N SER A 419 -5.23 7.50 26.20
CA SER A 419 -6.36 8.44 26.28
C SER A 419 -7.17 8.54 24.99
N ASP A 420 -6.66 8.00 23.88
CA ASP A 420 -7.32 8.05 22.58
C ASP A 420 -8.45 7.02 22.50
N THR A 421 -9.69 7.51 22.37
CA THR A 421 -10.87 6.66 22.40
C THR A 421 -10.98 5.74 21.19
N GLU A 422 -10.37 6.08 20.04
CA GLU A 422 -10.35 5.23 18.85
C GLU A 422 -9.42 4.03 19.04
N VAL A 423 -8.22 4.27 19.61
CA VAL A 423 -7.26 3.21 19.96
C VAL A 423 -7.83 2.27 21.02
N VAL A 424 -8.38 2.83 22.11
CA VAL A 424 -9.01 2.04 23.17
C VAL A 424 -10.19 1.28 22.60
N GLY A 425 -11.03 1.94 21.80
CA GLY A 425 -12.13 1.32 21.09
C GLY A 425 -11.67 0.09 20.30
N GLN A 426 -10.67 0.20 19.44
CA GLN A 426 -10.20 -0.97 18.68
C GLN A 426 -9.56 -2.06 19.55
N SER A 427 -8.95 -1.69 20.67
CA SER A 427 -8.44 -2.66 21.65
C SER A 427 -9.57 -3.48 22.27
N LEU A 428 -10.67 -2.83 22.65
CA LEU A 428 -11.87 -3.49 23.19
C LEU A 428 -12.49 -4.44 22.16
N GLU A 429 -12.53 -4.07 20.87
CA GLU A 429 -13.01 -4.96 19.81
C GLU A 429 -12.22 -6.28 19.77
N LEU A 430 -10.89 -6.15 19.78
CA LEU A 430 -10.00 -7.29 19.67
C LEU A 430 -10.09 -8.19 20.88
N LEU A 431 -10.19 -7.61 22.09
CA LEU A 431 -10.43 -8.37 23.32
C LEU A 431 -11.76 -9.13 23.25
N GLN A 432 -12.81 -8.52 22.71
CA GLN A 432 -14.12 -9.17 22.59
C GLN A 432 -14.05 -10.38 21.66
N LEU A 433 -13.41 -10.24 20.50
CA LEU A 433 -13.19 -11.35 19.56
C LEU A 433 -12.31 -12.43 20.18
N LEU A 434 -11.28 -12.04 20.93
CA LEU A 434 -10.39 -12.97 21.60
C LEU A 434 -11.14 -13.77 22.68
N PHE A 435 -11.93 -13.13 23.54
CA PHE A 435 -12.70 -13.82 24.58
C PHE A 435 -13.81 -14.70 24.01
N LEU A 436 -14.39 -14.30 22.87
CA LEU A 436 -15.38 -15.11 22.17
C LEU A 436 -14.80 -16.45 21.72
N TYR A 437 -13.60 -16.45 21.15
CA TYR A 437 -12.98 -17.63 20.55
C TYR A 437 -11.98 -18.36 21.45
N ARG A 438 -11.43 -17.69 22.47
CA ARG A 438 -10.44 -18.18 23.44
C ARG A 438 -10.85 -17.74 24.86
N PRO A 439 -11.85 -18.40 25.49
CA PRO A 439 -12.34 -18.01 26.81
C PRO A 439 -11.24 -17.95 27.89
N GLU A 440 -10.20 -18.78 27.77
CA GLU A 440 -9.07 -18.80 28.70
C GLU A 440 -8.28 -17.48 28.70
N ALA A 441 -8.33 -16.72 27.59
CA ALA A 441 -7.72 -15.40 27.51
C ALA A 441 -8.42 -14.39 28.43
N ALA A 442 -9.72 -14.56 28.71
CA ALA A 442 -10.45 -13.71 29.66
C ALA A 442 -9.95 -13.92 31.09
N GLN A 443 -9.70 -15.17 31.49
CA GLN A 443 -9.12 -15.48 32.79
C GLN A 443 -7.71 -14.92 32.93
N ALA A 444 -6.87 -15.06 31.90
CA ALA A 444 -5.54 -14.46 31.88
C ALA A 444 -5.60 -12.92 31.93
N PHE A 445 -6.60 -12.30 31.29
CA PHE A 445 -6.84 -10.86 31.33
C PHE A 445 -7.16 -10.39 32.75
N LEU A 446 -8.05 -11.12 33.46
CA LEU A 446 -8.37 -10.82 34.86
C LEU A 446 -7.15 -10.93 35.77
N GLN A 447 -6.32 -11.96 35.57
CA GLN A 447 -5.09 -12.17 36.35
C GLN A 447 -4.06 -11.04 36.14
N GLN A 448 -4.11 -10.34 35.01
CA GLN A 448 -3.22 -9.21 34.68
C GLN A 448 -3.86 -7.84 34.95
N SER A 449 -4.77 -7.75 35.92
CA SER A 449 -5.46 -6.51 36.32
C SER A 449 -6.31 -5.88 35.20
N GLY A 450 -6.82 -6.69 34.27
CA GLY A 450 -7.61 -6.20 33.14
C GLY A 450 -8.89 -5.45 33.52
N LEU A 451 -9.55 -5.79 34.63
CA LEU A 451 -10.71 -5.04 35.13
C LEU A 451 -10.36 -3.59 35.47
N GLN A 452 -9.23 -3.37 36.15
CA GLN A 452 -8.76 -2.02 36.48
C GLN A 452 -8.42 -1.22 35.22
N ALA A 453 -7.98 -1.88 34.15
CA ALA A 453 -7.74 -1.23 32.87
C ALA A 453 -9.07 -0.79 32.21
N LEU A 454 -10.14 -1.57 32.37
CA LEU A 454 -11.49 -1.25 31.85
C LEU A 454 -12.17 -0.12 32.63
N GLU A 455 -12.05 -0.12 33.97
CA GLU A 455 -12.66 0.89 34.87
C GLU A 455 -12.30 2.34 34.48
N ARG A 456 -11.11 2.55 33.91
CA ARG A 456 -10.65 3.87 33.44
C ARG A 456 -11.54 4.48 32.36
N HIS A 457 -12.23 3.64 31.60
CA HIS A 457 -13.02 4.03 30.43
C HIS A 457 -14.53 3.90 30.64
N GLU A 458 -14.99 3.52 31.84
CA GLU A 458 -16.42 3.34 32.14
C GLU A 458 -17.26 4.60 31.93
N LYS A 459 -16.65 5.77 32.15
CA LYS A 459 -17.31 7.07 32.03
C LYS A 459 -17.25 7.64 30.61
N GLU A 460 -16.50 7.01 29.71
CA GLU A 460 -16.41 7.47 28.32
C GLU A 460 -17.64 7.01 27.55
N ALA A 461 -18.54 7.95 27.26
CA ALA A 461 -19.84 7.65 26.65
C ALA A 461 -19.75 6.85 25.34
N GLN A 462 -18.67 7.04 24.56
CA GLN A 462 -18.42 6.32 23.31
C GLN A 462 -17.99 4.86 23.51
N LEU A 463 -17.46 4.52 24.69
CA LEU A 463 -16.87 3.22 25.01
C LEU A 463 -17.68 2.43 26.03
N GLN A 464 -18.59 3.09 26.76
CA GLN A 464 -19.33 2.55 27.90
C GLN A 464 -19.94 1.18 27.61
N ASP A 465 -20.73 1.04 26.53
CA ASP A 465 -21.40 -0.22 26.18
C ASP A 465 -20.41 -1.37 25.96
N ARG A 466 -19.26 -1.07 25.33
CA ARG A 466 -18.23 -2.07 24.98
C ARG A 466 -17.43 -2.47 26.21
N VAL A 467 -17.14 -1.51 27.08
CA VAL A 467 -16.50 -1.76 28.39
C VAL A 467 -17.38 -2.67 29.24
N HIS A 468 -18.67 -2.34 29.38
CA HIS A 468 -19.60 -3.15 30.15
C HIS A 468 -19.75 -4.57 29.57
N ALA A 469 -19.91 -4.70 28.26
CA ALA A 469 -20.01 -6.01 27.61
C ALA A 469 -18.77 -6.89 27.86
N LEU A 470 -17.57 -6.31 27.83
CA LEU A 470 -16.33 -7.02 28.13
C LEU A 470 -16.20 -7.40 29.59
N GLN A 471 -16.56 -6.52 30.53
CA GLN A 471 -16.57 -6.84 31.97
C GLN A 471 -17.48 -8.03 32.26
N GLN A 472 -18.70 -8.01 31.73
CA GLN A 472 -19.64 -9.13 31.87
C GLN A 472 -19.08 -10.42 31.27
N THR A 473 -18.50 -10.33 30.07
CA THR A 473 -17.89 -11.50 29.41
C THR A 473 -16.72 -12.06 30.21
N ALA A 474 -15.88 -11.21 30.80
CA ALA A 474 -14.73 -11.64 31.57
C ALA A 474 -15.11 -12.24 32.93
N LEU A 475 -16.13 -11.69 33.60
CA LEU A 475 -16.56 -12.14 34.94
C LEU A 475 -17.44 -13.41 34.93
N HIS A 476 -18.09 -13.71 33.80
CA HIS A 476 -18.99 -14.86 33.65
C HIS A 476 -18.36 -16.07 32.93
N ARG A 477 -17.03 -16.08 32.75
CA ARG A 477 -16.25 -17.13 32.10
C ARG A 477 -15.13 -17.61 33.02
#